data_AF-A0A239ILD7-F1
#
_entry.id   AF-A0A239ILD7-F1
#
_cell.length_a   1.000
_cell.length_b   1.000
_cell.length_c   1.000
_cell.angle_alpha   90.00
_cell.angle_beta   90.00
_cell.angle_gamma   90.00
#
_symmetry.space_group_name_H-M   'P 1'
#
loop_
_entity.id
_entity.type
_entity.pdbx_description
1 polymer ?
#
loop_
_entity_poly.entity_id
_entity_poly.type
_entity_poly.pdbx_seq_one_letter_code
_entity_poly.pdbx_strand_id
1 'polypeptide(L)'
;MAVPDRTDPGGPLVAVCVGHRCAALCTLAGTEDLVPRLRRAVRETAGAVLVTADCTGVCALGTVAAVAHRDGPTLRTRDAVWLTGVQDAERAAALADWVRAGGPGPVRDPHLEVPGPLADAVAGLGRPPRLEPRGS
;
A
#
# COMPACT_ATOMS: atom_id res chain seq x y z
N MET A 1 14.98 -35.45 10.59
CA MET A 1 14.00 -34.75 9.73
C MET A 1 14.23 -33.27 9.93
N ALA A 2 14.98 -32.62 9.03
CA ALA A 2 15.33 -31.21 9.18
C ALA A 2 14.08 -30.36 8.91
N VAL A 3 13.72 -29.48 9.85
CA VAL A 3 12.74 -28.42 9.60
C VAL A 3 13.39 -27.51 8.55
N PRO A 4 12.78 -27.29 7.37
CA PRO A 4 13.35 -26.33 6.43
C PRO A 4 13.39 -24.98 7.16
N ASP A 5 14.57 -24.37 7.18
CA ASP A 5 14.73 -22.98 7.60
C ASP A 5 13.85 -22.15 6.66
N ARG A 6 12.62 -21.85 7.10
CA ARG A 6 11.65 -21.07 6.34
C ARG A 6 12.09 -19.62 6.46
N THR A 7 13.22 -19.30 5.83
CA THR A 7 13.65 -17.93 5.67
C THR A 7 12.53 -17.20 4.96
N ASP A 8 12.06 -16.12 5.60
CA ASP A 8 11.03 -15.27 5.05
C ASP A 8 11.48 -14.79 3.66
N PRO A 9 10.68 -14.99 2.59
CA PRO A 9 11.10 -14.59 1.24
C PRO A 9 11.15 -13.07 1.07
N GLY A 10 10.59 -12.29 2.00
CA GLY A 10 10.34 -10.87 1.78
C GLY A 10 9.26 -10.63 0.73
N GLY A 11 8.87 -9.38 0.53
CA GLY A 11 7.80 -9.04 -0.40
C GLY A 11 7.12 -7.72 -0.08
N PRO A 12 6.00 -7.42 -0.76
CA PRO A 12 5.32 -6.14 -0.60
C PRO A 12 4.62 -6.07 0.76
N LEU A 13 4.95 -5.03 1.52
CA LEU A 13 4.19 -4.60 2.69
C LEU A 13 3.22 -3.50 2.26
N VAL A 14 1.93 -3.76 2.42
CA VAL A 14 0.86 -2.82 2.11
C VAL A 14 0.22 -2.36 3.41
N ALA A 15 0.14 -1.05 3.62
CA ALA A 15 -0.69 -0.47 4.66
C ALA A 15 -1.89 0.25 4.02
N VAL A 16 -3.11 0.06 4.53
CA VAL A 16 -4.30 0.78 4.03
C VAL A 16 -5.07 1.39 5.19
N CYS A 17 -5.46 2.66 5.03
CA CYS A 17 -6.28 3.37 5.99
C CYS A 17 -7.74 2.87 5.92
N VAL A 18 -8.25 2.34 7.02
CA VAL A 18 -9.64 1.83 7.14
C VAL A 18 -10.48 2.67 8.11
N GLY A 19 -9.95 3.80 8.57
CA GLY A 19 -10.65 4.74 9.42
C GLY A 19 -11.94 5.25 8.77
N HIS A 20 -12.84 5.74 9.61
CA HIS A 20 -14.23 6.06 9.24
C HIS A 20 -14.39 6.81 7.90
N ARG A 21 -13.57 7.85 7.67
CA ARG A 21 -13.63 8.65 6.44
C ARG A 21 -13.15 7.87 5.20
N CYS A 22 -12.09 7.08 5.32
CA CYS A 22 -11.60 6.26 4.20
C CYS A 22 -12.60 5.16 3.85
N ALA A 23 -13.19 4.51 4.86
CA ALA A 23 -14.25 3.53 4.65
C ALA A 23 -15.47 4.16 3.93
N ALA A 24 -15.94 5.31 4.40
CA ALA A 24 -17.06 6.02 3.78
C ALA A 24 -16.77 6.45 2.34
N LEU A 25 -15.54 6.90 2.03
CA LEU A 25 -15.13 7.22 0.67
C LEU A 25 -15.12 6.00 -0.24
N CYS A 26 -14.66 4.85 0.24
CA CYS A 26 -14.74 3.60 -0.52
C CYS A 26 -16.21 3.21 -0.79
N THR A 27 -17.11 3.37 0.17
CA THR A 27 -18.55 3.15 -0.06
C THR A 27 -19.13 4.10 -1.09
N LEU A 28 -18.82 5.39 -1.00
CA LEU A 28 -19.31 6.38 -1.97
C LEU A 28 -18.77 6.12 -3.39
N ALA A 29 -17.55 5.59 -3.51
CA ALA A 29 -16.93 5.24 -4.77
C ALA A 29 -17.31 3.84 -5.30
N GLY A 30 -18.07 3.04 -4.54
CA GLY A 30 -18.41 1.67 -4.90
C GLY A 30 -17.22 0.69 -4.86
N THR A 31 -16.22 0.98 -4.03
CA THR A 31 -15.00 0.18 -3.85
C THR A 31 -14.89 -0.35 -2.42
N GLU A 32 -16.00 -0.77 -1.80
CA GLU A 32 -15.99 -1.35 -0.45
C GLU A 32 -15.16 -2.64 -0.39
N ASP A 33 -14.97 -3.29 -1.54
CA ASP A 33 -14.18 -4.50 -1.69
C ASP A 33 -12.66 -4.24 -1.74
N LEU A 34 -12.19 -2.98 -1.68
CA LEU A 34 -10.75 -2.64 -1.71
C LEU A 34 -9.93 -3.49 -0.72
N VAL A 35 -10.32 -3.53 0.55
CA VAL A 35 -9.59 -4.30 1.59
C VAL A 35 -9.69 -5.81 1.32
N PRO A 36 -10.88 -6.41 1.05
CA PRO A 36 -10.98 -7.78 0.58
C PRO A 36 -10.10 -8.12 -0.64
N ARG A 37 -10.02 -7.22 -1.62
CA ARG A 37 -9.23 -7.37 -2.83
C ARG A 37 -7.73 -7.36 -2.54
N LEU A 38 -7.26 -6.45 -1.69
CA LEU A 38 -5.86 -6.42 -1.22
C LEU A 38 -5.53 -7.67 -0.39
N ARG A 39 -6.43 -8.12 0.48
CA ARG A 39 -6.26 -9.38 1.22
C ARG A 39 -6.09 -10.57 0.28
N ARG A 40 -6.83 -10.61 -0.82
CA ARG A 40 -6.68 -11.64 -1.85
C ARG A 40 -5.33 -11.54 -2.56
N ALA A 41 -4.93 -10.35 -3.01
CA ALA A 41 -3.65 -10.13 -3.66
C ALA A 41 -2.47 -10.55 -2.76
N VAL A 42 -2.51 -10.19 -1.48
CA VAL A 42 -1.48 -10.59 -0.50
C VAL A 42 -1.42 -12.10 -0.30
N ARG A 43 -2.57 -12.80 -0.23
CA ARG A 43 -2.58 -14.27 -0.14
C ARG A 43 -2.00 -14.96 -1.37
N GLU A 44 -2.12 -14.34 -2.54
CA GLU A 44 -1.62 -14.84 -3.82
C GLU A 44 -0.12 -14.52 -4.04
N THR A 45 0.51 -13.75 -3.14
CA THR A 45 1.87 -13.23 -3.30
C THR A 45 2.80 -13.71 -2.19
N ALA A 46 3.92 -14.31 -2.55
CA ALA A 46 4.91 -14.78 -1.58
C ALA A 46 5.46 -13.63 -0.73
N GLY A 47 5.47 -13.82 0.60
CA GLY A 47 6.03 -12.88 1.58
C GLY A 47 5.33 -11.52 1.70
N ALA A 48 4.23 -11.32 0.96
CA ALA A 48 3.41 -10.12 1.04
C ALA A 48 2.69 -10.03 2.39
N VAL A 49 2.48 -8.79 2.84
CA VAL A 49 1.82 -8.50 4.12
C VAL A 49 0.84 -7.35 3.92
N LEU A 50 -0.36 -7.49 4.48
CA LEU A 50 -1.34 -6.40 4.57
C LEU A 50 -1.48 -5.95 6.03
N VAL A 51 -1.37 -4.66 6.24
CA VAL A 51 -1.66 -3.98 7.51
C VAL A 51 -2.85 -3.04 7.28
N THR A 52 -3.85 -3.10 8.15
CA THR A 52 -4.89 -2.08 8.22
C THR A 52 -4.50 -1.08 9.28
N ALA A 53 -4.45 0.20 8.91
CA ALA A 53 -4.28 1.30 9.85
C ALA A 53 -5.63 1.95 10.10
N ASP A 54 -5.89 2.41 11.33
CA ASP A 54 -7.12 3.14 11.66
C ASP A 54 -7.19 4.48 10.90
N CYS A 55 -6.89 5.61 11.52
CA CYS A 55 -6.87 6.90 10.82
C CYS A 55 -5.42 7.39 10.66
N THR A 56 -5.04 7.72 9.43
CA THR A 56 -3.72 8.30 9.11
C THR A 56 -3.70 9.83 9.17
N GLY A 57 -4.84 10.47 9.44
CA GLY A 57 -4.95 11.93 9.62
C GLY A 57 -4.92 12.77 8.33
N VAL A 58 -4.75 12.14 7.16
CA VAL A 58 -4.63 12.82 5.85
C VAL A 58 -5.91 12.75 5.02
N CYS A 59 -7.07 12.75 5.68
CA CYS A 59 -8.37 12.45 5.06
C CYS A 59 -8.83 13.44 3.96
N ALA A 60 -8.16 14.59 3.84
CA ALA A 60 -8.38 15.55 2.76
C ALA A 60 -7.89 15.03 1.39
N LEU A 61 -6.98 14.06 1.38
CA LEU A 61 -6.39 13.48 0.17
C LEU A 61 -7.14 12.22 -0.33
N GLY A 62 -8.25 11.86 0.33
CA GLY A 62 -8.99 10.64 0.06
C GLY A 62 -8.49 9.43 0.84
N THR A 63 -8.83 8.21 0.38
CA THR A 63 -8.33 6.97 0.96
C THR A 63 -6.84 6.83 0.67
N VAL A 64 -6.08 6.44 1.70
CA VAL A 64 -4.62 6.38 1.65
C VAL A 64 -4.12 4.97 1.84
N ALA A 65 -3.12 4.60 1.04
CA ALA A 65 -2.36 3.38 1.19
C ALA A 65 -0.86 3.68 1.14
N ALA A 66 -0.05 2.79 1.70
CA ALA A 66 1.39 2.79 1.56
C ALA A 66 1.85 1.42 1.06
N VAL A 67 2.83 1.39 0.16
CA VAL A 67 3.44 0.16 -0.32
C VAL A 67 4.95 0.26 -0.17
N ALA A 68 5.56 -0.72 0.51
CA ALA A 68 7.00 -0.80 0.68
C ALA A 68 7.49 -2.20 0.35
N HIS A 69 8.77 -2.32 -0.01
CA HIS A 69 9.44 -3.61 -0.06
C HIS A 69 9.92 -4.00 1.34
N ARG A 70 9.57 -5.20 1.79
CA ARG A 70 10.09 -5.80 3.03
C ARG A 70 11.13 -6.85 2.70
N ASP A 71 12.34 -6.64 3.19
CA ASP A 71 13.43 -7.60 3.08
C ASP A 71 13.21 -8.75 4.07
N GLY A 72 13.17 -9.98 3.56
CA GLY A 72 12.91 -11.17 4.36
C GLY A 72 14.00 -11.48 5.40
N PRO A 73 15.28 -11.56 5.00
CA PRO A 73 16.38 -11.87 5.94
C PRO A 73 16.56 -10.84 7.06
N THR A 74 16.38 -9.56 6.80
CA THR A 74 16.60 -8.49 7.79
C THR A 74 15.32 -7.99 8.47
N LEU A 75 14.15 -8.41 7.97
CA LEU A 75 12.82 -7.90 8.34
C LEU A 75 12.67 -6.37 8.24
N ARG A 76 13.57 -5.71 7.48
CA ARG A 76 13.54 -4.26 7.29
C ARG A 76 12.65 -3.89 6.13
N THR A 77 11.93 -2.79 6.28
CA THR A 77 11.19 -2.16 5.19
C THR A 77 12.04 -1.09 4.52
N ARG A 78 12.01 -1.06 3.20
CA ARG A 78 12.48 0.08 2.41
C ARG A 78 11.51 1.26 2.54
N ASP A 79 11.85 2.38 1.91
CA ASP A 79 10.97 3.53 1.85
C ASP A 79 9.63 3.15 1.22
N ALA A 80 8.55 3.60 1.86
CA ALA A 80 7.20 3.33 1.39
C ALA A 80 6.78 4.38 0.35
N VAL A 81 6.12 3.94 -0.71
CA VAL A 81 5.36 4.81 -1.62
C VAL A 81 4.00 5.05 -1.00
N TRP A 82 3.68 6.31 -0.72
CA TRP A 82 2.39 6.72 -0.19
C TRP A 82 1.46 7.12 -1.33
N LEU A 83 0.30 6.48 -1.38
CA LEU A 83 -0.72 6.64 -2.41
C LEU A 83 -1.99 7.25 -1.81
N THR A 84 -2.63 8.13 -2.57
CA THR A 84 -3.85 8.83 -2.19
C THR A 84 -4.94 8.62 -3.22
N GLY A 85 -6.19 8.80 -2.81
CA GLY A 85 -7.32 8.57 -3.69
C GLY A 85 -7.49 7.11 -4.11
N VAL A 86 -7.02 6.13 -3.34
CA VAL A 86 -7.07 4.70 -3.73
C VAL A 86 -8.48 4.09 -3.65
N GLN A 87 -9.49 4.88 -3.25
CA GLN A 87 -10.91 4.53 -3.42
C GLN A 87 -11.37 4.66 -4.88
N ASP A 88 -10.60 5.30 -5.75
CA ASP A 88 -10.90 5.27 -7.18
C ASP A 88 -10.75 3.83 -7.71
N ALA A 89 -11.67 3.38 -8.57
CA ALA A 89 -11.74 2.00 -9.00
C ALA A 89 -10.51 1.56 -9.82
N GLU A 90 -9.97 2.44 -10.68
CA GLU A 90 -8.79 2.15 -11.48
C GLU A 90 -7.55 2.04 -10.58
N ARG A 91 -7.41 2.97 -9.62
CA ARG A 91 -6.32 2.95 -8.64
C ARG A 91 -6.40 1.76 -7.70
N ALA A 92 -7.59 1.41 -7.22
CA ALA A 92 -7.83 0.23 -6.40
C ALA A 92 -7.42 -1.06 -7.12
N ALA A 93 -7.76 -1.15 -8.42
CA ALA A 93 -7.37 -2.27 -9.26
C ALA A 93 -5.86 -2.33 -9.45
N ALA A 94 -5.25 -1.22 -9.88
CA ALA A 94 -3.82 -1.12 -10.12
C ALA A 94 -2.99 -1.41 -8.85
N LEU A 95 -3.45 -0.99 -7.67
CA LEU A 95 -2.80 -1.30 -6.40
C LEU A 95 -2.82 -2.80 -6.12
N ALA A 96 -3.96 -3.46 -6.27
CA ALA A 96 -4.05 -4.91 -6.08
C ALA A 96 -3.18 -5.67 -7.08
N ASP A 97 -3.15 -5.24 -8.35
CA ASP A 97 -2.36 -5.85 -9.40
C ASP A 97 -0.85 -5.66 -9.14
N TRP A 98 -0.44 -4.48 -8.68
CA TRP A 98 0.93 -4.20 -8.29
C TRP A 98 1.39 -5.12 -7.15
N VAL A 99 0.56 -5.30 -6.12
CA VAL A 99 0.84 -6.23 -5.02
C VAL A 99 1.01 -7.66 -5.53
N ARG A 100 0.14 -8.12 -6.44
CA ARG A 100 0.28 -9.45 -7.06
C ARG A 100 1.56 -9.61 -7.87
N ALA A 101 2.04 -8.53 -8.48
CA ALA A 101 3.31 -8.52 -9.19
C ALA A 101 4.54 -8.48 -8.27
N GLY A 102 4.35 -8.41 -6.94
CA GLY A 102 5.42 -8.32 -5.95
C GLY A 102 5.64 -6.92 -5.38
N GLY A 103 4.85 -5.92 -5.81
CA GLY A 103 4.96 -4.53 -5.41
C GLY A 103 6.27 -3.88 -5.86
N PRO A 104 6.78 -2.87 -5.12
CA PRO A 104 8.12 -2.36 -5.37
C PRO A 104 9.14 -3.47 -5.09
N GLY A 105 10.05 -3.68 -6.02
CA GLY A 105 11.21 -4.53 -5.88
C GLY A 105 12.20 -3.98 -4.85
N PRO A 106 13.32 -4.67 -4.64
CA PRO A 106 14.34 -4.29 -3.67
C PRO A 106 15.16 -3.05 -4.09
N VAL A 107 14.69 -2.30 -5.09
CA VAL A 107 15.41 -1.17 -5.72
C VAL A 107 15.45 0.04 -4.79
N ARG A 108 16.48 0.86 -4.97
CA ARG A 108 16.76 2.02 -4.09
C ARG A 108 15.73 3.15 -4.24
N ASP A 109 15.06 3.22 -5.38
CA ASP A 109 14.03 4.23 -5.67
C ASP A 109 12.72 3.54 -6.10
N PRO A 110 11.74 3.41 -5.19
CA PRO A 110 10.49 2.72 -5.47
C PRO A 110 9.54 3.55 -6.35
N HIS A 111 9.80 4.85 -6.59
CA HIS A 111 8.99 5.65 -7.52
C HIS A 111 9.07 5.16 -8.96
N LEU A 112 10.22 4.61 -9.37
CA LEU A 112 10.47 4.16 -10.74
C LEU A 112 9.64 2.92 -11.12
N GLU A 113 9.06 2.25 -10.13
CA GLU A 113 8.28 1.02 -10.30
C GLU A 113 6.78 1.23 -10.04
N VAL A 114 6.35 2.47 -9.81
CA VAL A 114 4.93 2.79 -9.61
C VAL A 114 4.17 2.59 -10.93
N PRO A 115 3.12 1.77 -10.95
CA PRO A 115 2.27 1.59 -12.12
C PRO A 115 1.65 2.91 -12.60
N GLY A 116 1.48 3.07 -13.91
CA GLY A 116 0.93 4.28 -14.54
C GLY A 116 -0.34 4.83 -13.87
N PRO A 117 -1.38 4.01 -13.61
CA PRO A 117 -2.61 4.47 -12.96
C PRO A 117 -2.42 4.98 -11.51
N LEU A 118 -1.29 4.62 -10.87
CA LEU A 118 -0.92 5.05 -9.52
C LEU A 118 0.05 6.24 -9.51
N ALA A 119 0.63 6.62 -10.65
CA ALA A 119 1.65 7.68 -10.71
C ALA A 119 1.12 9.01 -10.16
N ASP A 120 -0.07 9.42 -10.59
CA ASP A 120 -0.73 10.65 -10.11
C ASP A 120 -1.32 10.52 -8.69
N ALA A 121 -1.32 9.30 -8.13
CA ALA A 121 -1.76 9.05 -6.77
C ALA A 121 -0.63 9.19 -5.75
N VAL A 122 0.63 9.29 -6.19
CA VAL A 122 1.76 9.33 -5.25
C VAL A 122 1.80 10.67 -4.50
N ALA A 123 1.75 10.57 -3.18
CA ALA A 123 1.77 11.70 -2.25
C ALA A 123 3.11 11.85 -1.50
N GLY A 124 4.03 10.89 -1.63
CA GLY A 124 5.37 10.98 -1.07
C GLY A 124 6.07 9.63 -0.89
N LEU A 125 7.35 9.71 -0.49
CA LEU A 125 8.20 8.56 -0.17
C LEU A 125 8.63 8.51 1.29
N GLY A 126 8.83 7.29 1.78
CA GLY A 126 9.41 7.01 3.09
C GLY A 126 8.39 7.24 4.19
N ARG A 127 8.48 8.41 4.85
CA ARG A 127 7.62 8.73 6.00
C ARG A 127 6.18 9.03 5.55
N PRO A 128 5.17 8.79 6.43
CA PRO A 128 3.79 9.16 6.15
C PRO A 128 3.67 10.62 5.70
N PRO A 129 2.85 10.91 4.66
CA PRO A 129 2.60 12.27 4.24
C PRO A 129 1.96 13.03 5.40
N ARG A 130 2.38 14.27 5.58
CA ARG A 130 1.79 15.19 6.55
C ARG A 130 0.99 16.22 5.78
N LEU A 131 -0.21 16.53 6.26
CA LEU A 131 -0.87 17.75 5.83
C LEU A 131 -0.15 18.91 6.50
N GLU A 132 0.55 19.73 5.73
CA GLU A 132 0.95 21.04 6.23
C GLU A 132 -0.31 21.90 6.38
N PRO A 133 -0.47 22.64 7.51
CA PRO A 133 -1.51 23.64 7.60
C PRO A 133 -1.36 24.59 6.42
N ARG A 134 -2.40 24.74 5.59
CA ARG A 134 -2.41 25.81 4.59
C ARG A 134 -2.24 27.13 5.36
N GLY A 135 -1.14 27.82 5.12
CA GLY A 135 -0.93 29.17 5.63
C GLY A 135 -2.12 30.03 5.25
N SER A 136 -2.82 30.49 6.28
CA SER A 136 -3.87 31.51 6.23
C SER A 136 -3.29 32.88 5.96
#